data_AF-A0A957QW79-F1
#
_entry.id   AF-A0A957QW79-F1
#
_cell.length_a   1.000
_cell.length_b   1.000
_cell.length_c   1.000
_cell.angle_alpha   90.00
_cell.angle_beta   90.00
_cell.angle_gamma   90.00
#
_symmetry.space_group_name_H-M   'P 1'
#
loop_
_entity.id
_entity.type
_entity.pdbx_description
1 polymer ?
#
loop_
_entity_poly.entity_id
_entity_poly.type
_entity_poly.pdbx_seq_one_letter_code
_entity_poly.pdbx_strand_id
1 'polypeptide(L)'
;SYTVTGRVKNIGPEEAVQVQVVLTAYDSLGRVVATRKIEPDYNVVPRGGETTFTALLAPAGGPVERVVAEAQGRRISAAQP
;
A
#
# COMPACT_ATOMS: atom_id res chain seq x y z
N SER A 1 7.32 9.11 -15.23
CA SER A 1 6.50 8.52 -14.15
C SER A 1 6.99 7.11 -13.89
N TYR A 2 6.69 6.56 -12.72
CA TYR A 2 7.08 5.21 -12.34
C TYR A 2 5.83 4.38 -12.10
N THR A 3 5.76 3.18 -12.69
CA THR A 3 4.74 2.19 -12.35
C THR A 3 5.26 1.33 -11.22
N VAL A 4 4.54 1.31 -10.11
CA VAL A 4 4.84 0.49 -8.94
C VAL A 4 3.79 -0.60 -8.83
N THR A 5 4.23 -1.85 -8.82
CA THR A 5 3.39 -3.00 -8.54
C THR A 5 3.82 -3.65 -7.24
N GLY A 6 2.88 -4.24 -6.51
CA GLY A 6 3.19 -4.88 -5.24
C GLY A 6 2.11 -5.85 -4.79
N ARG A 7 2.41 -6.56 -3.72
CA ARG A 7 1.52 -7.51 -3.05
C ARG A 7 1.35 -7.10 -1.60
N VAL A 8 0.12 -7.19 -1.10
CA VAL A 8 -0.23 -7.06 0.31
C VAL A 8 -0.62 -8.44 0.81
N LYS A 9 0.01 -8.89 1.89
CA LYS A 9 -0.31 -10.14 2.57
C LYS A 9 -0.91 -9.85 3.94
N ASN A 10 -2.05 -10.47 4.24
CA ASN A 10 -2.59 -10.42 5.58
C ASN A 10 -1.88 -11.45 6.47
N ILE A 11 -0.97 -10.98 7.32
CA ILE A 11 -0.25 -11.78 8.32
C ILE A 11 -0.96 -11.82 9.68
N GLY A 12 -2.11 -11.14 9.81
CA GLY A 12 -2.92 -11.11 11.02
C GLY A 12 -3.79 -12.36 11.20
N PRO A 13 -4.37 -12.55 12.39
CA PRO A 13 -5.23 -13.69 12.69
C PRO A 13 -6.66 -13.56 12.16
N GLU A 14 -7.08 -12.37 11.75
CA GLU A 14 -8.44 -12.02 11.32
C GLU A 14 -8.44 -11.48 9.88
N GLU A 15 -9.62 -11.38 9.28
CA GLU A 15 -9.80 -10.69 8.00
C GLU A 15 -9.44 -9.21 8.13
N ALA A 16 -8.65 -8.71 7.17
CA ALA A 16 -8.34 -7.29 7.04
C ALA A 16 -9.30 -6.67 6.04
N VAL A 17 -10.02 -5.63 6.44
CA VAL A 17 -10.96 -4.89 5.58
C VAL A 17 -10.51 -3.45 5.40
N GLN A 18 -11.01 -2.84 4.33
CA GLN A 18 -10.64 -1.49 3.89
C GLN A 18 -9.11 -1.33 3.78
N VAL A 19 -8.47 -2.37 3.24
CA VAL A 19 -7.04 -2.38 3.00
C VAL A 19 -6.68 -1.31 1.97
N GLN A 20 -5.70 -0.49 2.30
CA GLN A 20 -5.16 0.59 1.47
C GLN A 20 -3.64 0.55 1.52
N VAL A 21 -3.00 1.00 0.45
CA VAL A 21 -1.54 1.14 0.39
C VAL A 21 -1.18 2.60 0.20
N VAL A 22 -0.25 3.08 1.03
CA VAL A 22 0.41 4.37 0.86
C VAL A 22 1.80 4.13 0.30
N LEU A 23 2.06 4.73 -0.86
CA LEU A 23 3.37 4.76 -1.50
C LEU A 23 4.00 6.12 -1.25
N THR A 24 5.25 6.12 -0.81
CA THR A 24 6.07 7.32 -0.68
C THR A 24 7.37 7.13 -1.44
N ALA A 25 7.63 8.00 -2.41
CA ALA A 25 8.86 8.01 -3.19
C ALA A 25 9.83 9.07 -2.67
N TYR A 26 11.11 8.71 -2.65
CA TYR A 26 12.20 9.53 -2.16
C TYR A 26 13.28 9.71 -3.23
N ASP A 27 13.90 10.89 -3.26
CA ASP A 27 15.12 11.14 -4.03
C ASP A 27 16.39 10.73 -3.28
N SER A 28 17.56 10.97 -3.89
CA SER A 28 18.87 10.65 -3.35
C SER A 28 19.28 11.41 -2.09
N LEU A 29 18.60 12.51 -1.80
CA LEU A 29 18.79 13.29 -0.58
C LEU A 29 17.78 12.88 0.51
N GLY A 30 16.96 11.85 0.25
CA GLY A 30 15.93 11.38 1.17
C GLY A 30 14.69 12.27 1.25
N ARG A 31 14.49 13.19 0.30
CA ARG A 31 13.32 14.07 0.26
C ARG A 31 12.15 13.35 -0.39
N VAL A 32 10.93 13.58 0.13
CA VAL A 32 9.71 13.05 -0.49
C VAL A 32 9.45 13.78 -1.80
N VAL A 33 9.38 13.03 -2.90
CA VAL A 33 9.14 13.57 -4.25
C VAL A 33 7.80 13.13 -4.84
N ALA A 34 7.17 12.10 -4.29
CA ALA A 34 5.80 11.72 -4.60
C ALA A 34 5.15 10.98 -3.43
N THR A 35 3.84 11.13 -3.27
CA THR A 35 3.00 10.26 -2.44
C THR A 35 1.80 9.80 -3.24
N ARG A 36 1.33 8.58 -2.97
CA ARG A 36 0.10 8.06 -3.57
C ARG A 36 -0.58 7.10 -2.62
N LYS A 37 -1.87 7.32 -2.40
CA LYS A 37 -2.75 6.36 -1.75
C LYS A 37 -3.53 5.60 -2.82
N ILE A 38 -3.58 4.28 -2.70
CA ILE A 38 -4.34 3.40 -3.59
C ILE A 38 -5.11 2.35 -2.78
N GLU A 39 -6.16 1.82 -3.40
CA GLU A 39 -6.75 0.54 -2.98
C GLU A 39 -6.11 -0.57 -3.83
N PRO A 40 -5.73 -1.71 -3.24
CA PRO A 40 -5.39 -2.90 -3.99
C PRO A 40 -6.63 -3.47 -4.71
N ASP A 41 -6.43 -4.45 -5.59
CA ASP A 41 -7.50 -5.05 -6.40
C ASP A 41 -8.68 -5.55 -5.54
N TYR A 42 -8.37 -6.05 -4.35
CA TYR A 42 -9.34 -6.35 -3.28
C TYR A 42 -8.95 -5.66 -1.97
N ASN A 43 -9.83 -4.80 -1.47
CA ASN A 43 -9.66 -4.09 -0.19
C ASN A 43 -10.15 -4.90 1.03
N VAL A 44 -10.56 -6.15 0.81
CA VAL A 44 -10.79 -7.17 1.84
C VAL A 44 -9.81 -8.31 1.59
N VAL A 45 -9.01 -8.65 2.60
CA VAL A 45 -7.96 -9.67 2.50
C VAL A 45 -8.18 -10.68 3.63
N PRO A 46 -8.67 -11.90 3.31
CA PRO A 46 -8.87 -12.96 4.30
C PRO A 46 -7.59 -13.27 5.09
N ARG A 47 -7.74 -13.95 6.24
CA ARG A 47 -6.60 -14.44 7.02
C ARG A 47 -5.65 -15.25 6.13
N GLY A 48 -4.38 -14.85 6.07
CA GLY A 48 -3.35 -15.50 5.25
C GLY A 48 -3.47 -15.24 3.75
N GLY A 49 -4.48 -14.50 3.31
CA GLY A 49 -4.71 -14.12 1.91
C GLY A 49 -3.74 -13.04 1.43
N GLU A 50 -3.71 -12.86 0.12
CA GLU A 50 -2.91 -11.83 -0.57
C GLU A 50 -3.78 -11.09 -1.59
N THR A 51 -3.43 -9.83 -1.84
CA THR A 51 -4.02 -8.96 -2.87
C THR A 51 -2.91 -8.18 -3.57
N THR A 52 -3.11 -7.79 -4.81
CA THR A 52 -2.14 -7.03 -5.62
C THR A 52 -2.54 -5.57 -5.75
N PHE A 53 -1.57 -4.71 -6.07
CA PHE A 53 -1.85 -3.35 -6.48
C PHE A 53 -0.94 -2.91 -7.61
N THR A 54 -1.43 -1.96 -8.40
CA THR A 54 -0.65 -1.18 -9.37
C THR A 54 -0.91 0.29 -9.15
N ALA A 55 0.14 1.10 -9.13
CA ALA A 55 0.06 2.54 -8.97
C ALA A 55 1.03 3.26 -9.91
N LEU A 56 0.58 4.39 -10.44
CA LEU A 56 1.44 5.34 -11.13
C LEU A 56 1.91 6.41 -10.16
N LEU A 57 3.22 6.57 -10.00
CA LEU A 57 3.85 7.67 -9.29
C LEU A 57 4.36 8.71 -10.28
N ALA A 58 3.98 9.97 -10.04
CA ALA A 58 4.43 11.13 -10.79
C ALA A 58 5.20 12.06 -9.84
N PRO A 59 6.54 11.93 -9.74
CA PRO A 59 7.35 12.78 -8.88
C PRO A 59 7.35 14.23 -9.35
N ALA A 60 7.32 15.16 -8.40
CA ALA A 60 7.39 16.60 -8.67
C ALA A 60 8.83 17.10 -8.98
N GLY A 61 9.82 16.20 -9.02
CA GLY A 61 11.23 16.56 -9.14
C GLY A 61 12.09 15.44 -9.72
N GLY A 62 13.36 15.40 -9.28
CA GLY A 62 14.41 14.50 -9.76
C GLY A 62 14.08 13.00 -9.67
N PRO A 63 15.03 12.13 -10.07
CA PRO A 63 14.79 10.70 -10.14
C PRO A 63 14.39 10.12 -8.78
N VAL A 64 13.51 9.13 -8.80
CA VAL A 64 13.18 8.33 -7.62
C VAL A 64 14.32 7.36 -7.36
N GLU A 65 14.88 7.39 -6.16
CA GLU A 65 15.88 6.42 -5.70
C GLU A 65 15.24 5.29 -4.89
N ARG A 66 14.20 5.61 -4.11
CA ARG A 66 13.55 4.65 -3.21
C ARG A 66 12.04 4.86 -3.17
N VAL A 67 11.30 3.76 -3.14
CA VAL A 67 9.86 3.75 -2.85
C VAL A 67 9.61 2.91 -1.61
N VAL A 68 8.81 3.45 -0.69
CA VAL A 68 8.28 2.71 0.47
C VAL A 68 6.80 2.47 0.25
N ALA A 69 6.35 1.26 0.54
CA ALA A 69 4.94 0.88 0.50
C ALA A 69 4.48 0.45 1.89
N GLU A 70 3.45 1.11 2.40
CA GLU A 70 2.84 0.80 3.69
C GLU A 70 1.39 0.38 3.48
N ALA A 71 1.06 -0.85 3.85
CA ALA A 71 -0.29 -1.35 3.83
C ALA A 71 -0.96 -1.11 5.19
N GLN A 72 -2.18 -0.57 5.17
CA GLN A 72 -3.01 -0.36 6.34
C GLN A 72 -4.39 -0.95 6.09
N GLY A 73 -5.04 -1.42 7.15
CA GLY A 73 -6.41 -1.91 7.12
C GLY A 73 -6.96 -1.98 8.53
N ARG A 74 -8.21 -2.37 8.68
CA ARG A 74 -8.79 -2.68 10.00
C ARG A 74 -9.17 -4.15 10.07
N ARG A 75 -9.24 -4.66 11.28
CA ARG A 75 -9.87 -5.96 11.56
C ARG A 75 -11.38 -5.78 11.75
N ILE A 76 -12.19 -6.73 11.28
CA ILE A 76 -13.56 -6.90 11.79
C ILE A 76 -13.48 -8.04 12.80
N SER A 77 -13.51 -7.70 14.08
CA SER A 77 -13.61 -8.73 15.11
C SER A 77 -15.06 -9.19 15.20
N ALA A 78 -15.32 -10.49 15.34
CA ALA A 78 -16.67 -11.04 15.53
C ALA A 78 -17.33 -10.58 16.86
N ALA A 79 -16.62 -9.81 17.68
CA ALA A 79 -17.15 -9.17 18.87
C ALA A 79 -17.74 -7.79 18.54
N GLN A 80 -18.91 -7.78 17.91
CA GLN A 80 -19.81 -6.62 17.99
C GLN A 80 -21.24 -7.15 18.19
N PRO A 81 -21.86 -6.92 19.38
CA PRO A 81 -23.25 -7.28 19.62
C PRO A 81 -24.22 -6.45 18.77
#